data_AF-A0A937QPI0-F1
#
_entry.id   AF-A0A937QPI0-F1
#
_cell.length_a   1.000
_cell.length_b   1.000
_cell.length_c   1.000
_cell.angle_alpha   90.00
_cell.angle_beta   90.00
_cell.angle_gamma   90.00
#
_symmetry.space_group_name_H-M   'P 1'
#
loop_
_entity.id
_entity.type
_entity.pdbx_description
1 polymer ?
#
loop_
_entity_poly.entity_id
_entity_poly.type
_entity_poly.pdbx_seq_one_letter_code
_entity_poly.pdbx_strand_id
1 'polypeptide(L)'
;LPIEKVTVVVKGSPVINDATMEDADLAGLPRSVEVIDNGSDGPGTILETCSQVFVDRFKEADLVIAKGQGNYETLSDVDKNMFFVLKAKCPVIAQDLDCEVGEMIFRKSKTFSDAVDLVKEAE
;
A
#
# COMPACT_ATOMS: atom_id res chain seq x y z
N LEU A 1 12.17 -10.80 -2.04
CA LEU A 1 11.12 -11.07 -3.04
C LEU A 1 11.80 -11.17 -4.40
N PRO A 2 11.46 -12.14 -5.26
CA PRO A 2 11.93 -12.15 -6.65
C PRO A 2 11.53 -10.83 -7.33
N ILE A 3 12.52 -10.06 -7.78
CA ILE A 3 12.36 -8.69 -8.27
C ILE A 3 11.43 -8.65 -9.50
N GLU A 4 11.49 -9.69 -10.33
CA GLU A 4 10.65 -9.88 -11.50
C GLU A 4 9.16 -10.08 -11.20
N LYS A 5 8.80 -10.32 -9.93
CA LYS A 5 7.40 -10.42 -9.47
C LYS A 5 6.97 -9.22 -8.64
N VAL A 6 7.77 -8.16 -8.60
CA VAL A 6 7.46 -6.94 -7.86
C VAL A 6 7.05 -5.85 -8.85
N THR A 7 5.84 -5.34 -8.67
CA THR A 7 5.38 -4.11 -9.30
C THR A 7 5.37 -2.99 -8.26
N VAL A 8 6.00 -1.87 -8.57
CA VAL A 8 5.87 -0.63 -7.78
C VAL A 8 4.75 0.21 -8.37
N VAL A 9 3.91 0.77 -7.51
CA VAL A 9 2.82 1.66 -7.91
C VAL A 9 3.06 3.06 -7.37
N VAL A 10 3.00 4.03 -8.27
CA VAL A 10 3.12 5.47 -7.98
C VAL A 10 1.81 6.20 -8.32
N LYS A 11 1.75 7.51 -8.13
CA LYS A 11 0.59 8.33 -8.48
C LYS A 11 0.48 8.60 -9.97
N GLY A 12 -0.78 8.66 -10.45
CA GLY A 12 -1.10 9.08 -11.82
C GLY A 12 -0.85 10.56 -12.08
N SER A 13 -0.88 11.40 -11.04
CA SER A 13 -0.57 12.83 -11.13
C SER A 13 0.04 13.35 -9.82
N PRO A 14 0.65 14.54 -9.80
CA PRO A 14 1.21 15.12 -8.57
C PRO A 14 0.13 15.34 -7.49
N VAL A 15 0.29 14.69 -6.34
CA VAL A 15 -0.58 14.83 -5.16
C VAL A 15 0.27 15.06 -3.92
N ILE A 16 0.33 16.31 -3.45
CA ILE A 16 1.11 16.73 -2.28
C ILE A 16 2.60 16.37 -2.41
N ASN A 17 3.01 15.25 -1.81
CA ASN A 17 4.38 14.75 -1.77
C ASN A 17 4.45 13.29 -2.22
N ASP A 18 3.37 12.75 -2.77
CA ASP A 18 3.33 11.39 -3.26
C ASP A 18 4.14 11.27 -4.54
N ALA A 19 4.91 10.18 -4.64
CA ALA A 19 5.76 9.93 -5.78
C ALA A 19 4.94 9.65 -7.04
N THR A 20 5.43 10.16 -8.17
CA THR A 20 4.90 9.97 -9.52
C THR A 20 5.86 9.11 -10.35
N MET A 21 5.52 8.87 -11.63
CA MET A 21 6.43 8.18 -12.56
C MET A 21 7.76 8.92 -12.74
N GLU A 22 7.75 10.25 -12.73
CA GLU A 22 8.97 11.07 -12.82
C GLU A 22 9.90 10.81 -11.63
N ASP A 23 9.35 10.74 -10.41
CA ASP A 23 10.13 10.42 -9.21
C ASP A 23 10.70 9.00 -9.25
N ALA A 24 9.94 8.04 -9.79
CA ALA A 24 10.39 6.66 -9.96
C ALA A 24 11.54 6.55 -10.98
N ASP A 25 11.47 7.30 -12.07
CA ASP A 25 12.52 7.40 -13.09
C ASP A 25 13.80 7.99 -12.50
N LEU A 26 13.67 9.09 -11.74
CA LEU A 26 14.79 9.73 -11.03
C LEU A 26 15.44 8.77 -10.02
N ALA A 27 14.64 7.97 -9.33
CA ALA A 27 15.13 6.93 -8.42
C ALA A 27 15.72 5.70 -9.14
N GLY A 28 15.56 5.59 -10.47
CA GLY A 28 16.05 4.46 -11.27
C GLY A 28 15.28 3.17 -11.05
N LEU A 29 14.06 3.23 -10.50
CA LEU A 29 13.23 2.04 -10.22
C LEU A 29 12.91 1.21 -11.46
N PRO A 30 12.56 1.81 -12.63
CA PRO A 30 12.24 1.04 -13.83
C PRO A 30 13.40 0.18 -14.37
N ARG A 31 14.63 0.38 -13.89
CA ARG A 31 15.79 -0.47 -14.26
C ARG A 31 15.78 -1.81 -13.52
N SER A 32 15.03 -1.91 -12.43
CA SER A 32 15.02 -3.07 -11.54
C SER A 32 13.65 -3.73 -11.51
N VAL A 33 12.57 -2.96 -11.41
CA VAL A 33 11.21 -3.44 -11.20
C VAL A 33 10.26 -2.80 -12.18
N GLU A 34 9.14 -3.47 -12.45
CA GLU A 34 8.04 -2.84 -13.17
C GLU A 34 7.45 -1.71 -12.32
N VAL A 35 7.20 -0.56 -12.94
CA VAL A 35 6.56 0.59 -12.30
C VAL A 35 5.33 0.97 -13.11
N ILE A 36 4.19 1.11 -12.43
CA ILE A 36 2.94 1.60 -13.00
C ILE A 36 2.42 2.75 -12.13
N ASP A 37 1.50 3.54 -12.65
CA ASP A 37 0.73 4.49 -11.87
C ASP A 37 -0.66 3.95 -11.49
N ASN A 38 -1.26 4.52 -10.45
CA ASN A 38 -2.61 4.15 -10.00
C ASN A 38 -3.74 4.89 -10.75
N GLY A 39 -3.41 5.84 -11.63
CA GLY A 39 -4.37 6.64 -12.40
C GLY A 39 -5.22 7.64 -11.60
N SER A 40 -4.98 7.81 -10.30
CA SER A 40 -5.77 8.70 -9.43
C SER A 40 -5.00 9.99 -9.11
N ASP A 41 -5.75 11.10 -8.98
CA ASP A 41 -5.28 12.43 -8.58
C ASP A 41 -5.63 12.79 -7.11
N GLY A 42 -6.09 11.81 -6.33
CA GLY A 42 -6.39 11.96 -4.90
C GLY A 42 -5.33 11.33 -3.99
N PRO A 43 -5.27 11.70 -2.69
CA PRO A 43 -4.39 11.04 -1.71
C PRO A 43 -4.85 9.60 -1.42
N GLY A 44 -3.91 8.72 -1.06
CA GLY A 44 -4.22 7.31 -0.77
C GLY A 44 -4.58 6.50 -2.02
N THR A 45 -5.31 5.40 -1.90
CA THR A 45 -5.69 4.56 -3.05
C THR A 45 -7.17 4.22 -2.96
N ILE A 46 -8.01 5.14 -3.42
CA ILE A 46 -9.46 4.92 -3.54
C ILE A 46 -9.69 4.14 -4.84
N LEU A 47 -9.90 2.82 -4.73
CA LEU A 47 -9.92 1.88 -5.86
C LEU A 47 -10.92 2.28 -6.94
N GLU A 48 -12.05 2.86 -6.57
CA GLU A 48 -13.12 3.32 -7.48
C GLU A 48 -12.70 4.48 -8.38
N THR A 49 -11.66 5.21 -7.99
CA THR A 49 -11.12 6.36 -8.76
C THR A 49 -9.84 6.01 -9.53
N CYS A 50 -9.32 4.80 -9.35
CA CYS A 50 -8.08 4.39 -9.97
C CYS A 50 -8.30 3.85 -11.39
N SER A 51 -7.21 3.78 -12.18
CA SER A 51 -7.28 3.22 -13.53
C SER A 51 -7.60 1.72 -13.50
N GLN A 52 -8.29 1.23 -14.54
CA GLN A 52 -8.61 -0.19 -14.67
C GLN A 52 -7.34 -1.06 -14.69
N VAL A 53 -6.28 -0.57 -15.35
CA VAL A 53 -4.97 -1.25 -15.42
C VAL A 53 -4.40 -1.49 -14.02
N PHE A 54 -4.44 -0.47 -13.14
CA PHE A 54 -3.99 -0.62 -11.77
C PHE A 54 -4.91 -1.54 -10.96
N VAL A 55 -6.23 -1.38 -11.09
CA VAL A 55 -7.21 -2.18 -10.33
C VAL A 55 -7.07 -3.67 -10.65
N ASP A 56 -6.87 -4.02 -11.92
CA ASP A 56 -6.66 -5.41 -12.33
C ASP A 56 -5.34 -5.95 -11.76
N ARG A 57 -4.25 -5.18 -11.85
CA ARG A 57 -2.97 -5.56 -11.26
C ARG A 57 -3.04 -5.74 -9.75
N PHE A 58 -3.73 -4.84 -9.06
CA PHE A 58 -3.95 -4.90 -7.62
C PHE A 58 -4.72 -6.17 -7.23
N LYS A 59 -5.75 -6.54 -8.00
CA LYS A 59 -6.53 -7.77 -7.78
C LYS A 59 -5.70 -9.03 -8.00
N GLU A 60 -4.80 -9.05 -8.98
CA GLU A 60 -3.93 -10.18 -9.28
C GLU A 60 -2.82 -10.40 -8.24
N ALA A 61 -2.38 -9.36 -7.53
CA ALA A 61 -1.27 -9.45 -6.59
C ALA A 61 -1.56 -10.40 -5.41
N ASP A 62 -0.67 -11.37 -5.16
CA ASP A 62 -0.77 -12.29 -4.00
C ASP A 62 -0.51 -11.59 -2.65
N LEU A 63 0.21 -10.46 -2.69
CA LEU A 63 0.63 -9.68 -1.53
C LEU A 63 0.74 -8.20 -1.91
N VAL A 64 0.18 -7.33 -1.08
CA VAL A 64 0.29 -5.87 -1.22
C VAL A 64 1.05 -5.27 -0.03
N ILE A 65 1.99 -4.37 -0.30
CA ILE A 65 2.63 -3.54 0.74
C ILE A 65 2.18 -2.08 0.53
N ALA A 66 1.23 -1.65 1.34
CA ALA A 66 0.67 -0.30 1.32
C ALA A 66 1.51 0.64 2.19
N LYS A 67 2.17 1.60 1.54
CA LYS A 67 3.05 2.59 2.18
C LYS A 67 2.24 3.82 2.58
N GLY A 68 2.45 4.30 3.81
CA GLY A 68 1.95 5.59 4.28
C GLY A 68 0.50 5.59 4.75
N GLN A 69 0.14 6.67 5.45
CA GLN A 69 -1.15 6.80 6.12
C GLN A 69 -2.34 6.90 5.15
N GLY A 70 -2.20 7.63 4.03
CA GLY A 70 -3.29 7.75 3.06
C GLY A 70 -3.69 6.41 2.46
N ASN A 71 -2.73 5.51 2.20
CA ASN A 71 -3.03 4.16 1.74
C ASN A 71 -3.66 3.30 2.84
N TYR A 72 -3.27 3.49 4.11
CA TYR A 72 -3.95 2.84 5.22
C TYR A 72 -5.43 3.26 5.30
N GLU A 73 -5.70 4.56 5.31
CA GLU A 73 -7.06 5.13 5.41
C GLU A 73 -8.01 4.69 4.29
N THR A 74 -7.47 4.37 3.11
CA THR A 74 -8.27 4.05 1.92
C THR A 74 -8.36 2.54 1.64
N LEU A 75 -7.47 1.74 2.23
CA LEU A 75 -7.38 0.30 1.95
C LEU A 75 -7.56 -0.59 3.18
N SER A 76 -7.67 -0.04 4.40
CA SER A 76 -7.79 -0.84 5.65
C SER A 76 -8.98 -1.80 5.65
N ASP A 77 -10.06 -1.42 4.97
CA ASP A 77 -11.30 -2.21 4.89
C ASP A 77 -11.35 -3.12 3.64
N VAL A 78 -10.30 -3.13 2.83
CA VAL A 78 -10.22 -3.98 1.64
C VAL A 78 -9.75 -5.39 2.03
N ASP A 79 -10.55 -6.40 1.67
CA ASP A 79 -10.19 -7.82 1.84
C ASP A 79 -9.09 -8.22 0.84
N LYS A 80 -7.84 -8.08 1.27
CA LYS A 80 -6.64 -8.42 0.49
C LYS A 80 -5.48 -8.75 1.42
N ASN A 81 -4.63 -9.70 1.02
CA ASN A 81 -3.39 -10.01 1.75
C ASN A 81 -2.46 -8.80 1.69
N MET A 82 -2.54 -7.94 2.70
CA MET A 82 -1.91 -6.63 2.68
C MET A 82 -1.18 -6.36 3.98
N PHE A 83 -0.03 -5.71 3.87
CA PHE A 83 0.69 -5.12 4.99
C PHE A 83 0.79 -3.61 4.81
N PHE A 84 0.62 -2.89 5.91
CA PHE A 84 0.76 -1.45 5.98
C PHE A 84 2.10 -1.09 6.60
N VAL A 85 2.85 -0.21 5.94
CA VAL A 85 4.10 0.38 6.45
C VAL A 85 3.91 1.88 6.54
N LEU A 86 3.76 2.41 7.75
CA LEU A 86 3.47 3.84 7.94
C LEU A 86 4.05 4.40 9.24
N LYS A 87 3.96 5.72 9.38
CA LYS A 87 4.08 6.44 10.64
C LYS A 87 2.71 6.97 11.01
N ALA A 88 2.23 6.78 12.24
CA ALA A 88 0.97 7.37 12.69
C ALA A 88 1.15 8.88 12.86
N LYS A 89 0.64 9.71 11.94
CA LYS A 89 0.92 11.16 11.93
C LYS A 89 -0.12 11.99 12.68
N CYS A 90 -1.27 11.40 13.03
CA CYS A 90 -2.35 12.10 13.73
C CYS A 90 -3.01 11.21 14.80
N PRO A 91 -3.67 11.81 15.81
CA PRO A 91 -4.33 11.07 16.89
C PRO A 91 -5.39 10.08 16.41
N VAL A 92 -6.11 10.39 15.33
CA VAL A 92 -7.16 9.51 14.79
C VAL A 92 -6.59 8.18 14.34
N ILE A 93 -5.50 8.21 13.56
CA ILE A 93 -4.86 6.99 13.08
C ILE A 93 -4.07 6.28 14.19
N ALA A 94 -3.47 7.03 15.11
CA ALA A 94 -2.82 6.45 16.27
C ALA A 94 -3.83 5.65 17.13
N GLN A 95 -5.02 6.21 17.37
CA GLN A 95 -6.10 5.54 18.09
C GLN A 95 -6.60 4.29 17.35
N ASP A 96 -6.82 4.38 16.04
CA ASP A 96 -7.28 3.24 15.23
C ASP A 96 -6.24 2.10 15.15
N LEU A 97 -4.96 2.46 15.18
CA LEU A 97 -3.85 1.53 15.20
C LEU A 97 -3.48 1.05 16.62
N ASP A 98 -4.09 1.58 17.67
CA ASP A 98 -3.72 1.31 19.07
C ASP A 98 -2.21 1.53 19.30
N CYS A 99 -1.74 2.73 18.92
CA CYS A 99 -0.34 3.13 19.05
C CYS A 99 -0.22 4.62 19.42
N GLU A 100 1.01 5.09 19.64
CA GLU A 100 1.26 6.51 19.92
C GLU A 100 1.44 7.33 18.63
N VAL A 101 1.12 8.63 18.69
CA VAL A 101 1.39 9.54 17.57
C VAL A 101 2.90 9.62 17.34
N GLY A 102 3.30 9.35 16.10
CA GLY A 102 4.69 9.34 15.67
C GLY A 102 5.34 7.95 15.65
N GLU A 103 4.64 6.92 16.08
CA GLU A 103 5.14 5.55 16.04
C GLU A 103 5.22 5.02 14.60
N MET A 104 6.24 4.19 14.34
CA MET A 104 6.44 3.49 13.07
C MET A 104 5.73 2.14 13.14
N ILE A 105 4.82 1.90 12.20
CA ILE A 105 3.93 0.74 12.18
C ILE A 105 4.25 -0.14 10.99
N PHE A 106 4.38 -1.43 11.26
CA PHE A 106 4.30 -2.50 10.27
C PHE A 106 3.21 -3.47 10.71
N ARG A 107 2.08 -3.50 9.99
CA ARG A 107 0.88 -4.26 10.42
C ARG A 107 0.21 -4.95 9.24
N LYS A 108 -0.22 -6.20 9.43
CA LYS A 108 -1.07 -6.94 8.48
C LYS A 108 -2.50 -6.41 8.52
N SER A 109 -3.19 -6.36 7.37
CA SER A 109 -4.61 -6.03 7.30
C SER A 109 -5.44 -6.97 8.18
N LYS A 110 -6.39 -6.38 8.93
CA LYS A 110 -7.31 -7.11 9.82
C LYS A 110 -8.42 -7.82 9.02
N THR A 111 -8.69 -7.33 7.82
CA THR A 111 -9.84 -7.73 7.00
C THR A 111 -9.55 -8.96 6.14
N PHE A 112 -8.27 -9.35 6.02
CA PHE A 112 -7.88 -10.49 5.20
C PHE A 112 -8.25 -11.82 5.85
N SER A 113 -9.27 -12.48 5.30
CA SER A 113 -9.86 -13.70 5.84
C SER A 113 -9.11 -15.00 5.49
N ASP A 114 -8.20 -14.95 4.51
CA ASP A 114 -7.56 -16.14 3.92
C ASP A 114 -6.26 -16.62 4.60
N ALA A 115 -6.01 -16.18 5.84
CA ALA A 115 -4.94 -16.77 6.65
C ALA A 115 -5.51 -17.82 7.60
N VAL A 116 -5.47 -19.07 7.16
CA VAL A 116 -5.23 -20.22 8.04
C VAL A 116 -4.20 -19.80 9.09
N ASP A 117 -4.54 -20.07 10.35
CA ASP A 117 -3.75 -19.88 11.56
C ASP A 117 -2.26 -20.25 11.41
N LEU A 118 -1.42 -19.36 10.85
CA LEU A 118 0.05 -19.52 10.84
C LEU A 118 0.69 -19.13 12.18
N VAL A 119 -0.12 -18.88 13.21
CA VAL A 119 0.32 -18.49 14.56
C VAL A 119 -0.01 -19.56 15.60
N LYS A 120 -0.69 -20.67 15.24
CA LYS A 120 -1.03 -21.75 16.19
C LYS A 120 0.01 -22.87 16.33
N GLU A 121 1.16 -22.81 15.64
CA GLU A 121 2.24 -23.82 15.79
C GLU A 121 3.52 -23.26 16.43
N ALA A 122 3.38 -22.39 17.44
CA ALA A 122 4.50 -21.92 18.24
C ALA A 122 4.23 -21.96 19.76
N GLU A 123 3.42 -22.92 20.22
CA GLU A 123 3.35 -23.33 21.63
C GLU A 123 3.83 -24.78 21.81
#